data_AF-A0A8B7EA28-F1
#
_entry.id   AF-A0A8B7EA28-F1
#
_cell.length_a   1.000
_cell.length_b   1.000
_cell.length_c   1.000
_cell.angle_alpha   90.00
_cell.angle_beta   90.00
_cell.angle_gamma   90.00
#
_symmetry.space_group_name_H-M   'P 1'
#
loop_
_entity.id
_entity.type
_entity.pdbx_description
1 polymer ?
#
loop_
_entity_poly.entity_id
_entity_poly.type
_entity_poly.pdbx_seq_one_letter_code
_entity_poly.pdbx_strand_id
1 'polypeptide(L)'
;MATANIDQEMEPALNQNEELLGITPSRRSPHGGVSRKRKADRSSWKQSVRKIQRQSGKAYKNTKGEQMPKRSIVALKSCRNCKFKCSTNISEIERQIIFDNFWTLDDDGKK
;
A
#
# COMPACT_ATOMS: atom_id res chain seq x y z
N MET A 1 -9.22 -73.94 -24.07
CA MET A 1 -7.87 -74.51 -24.25
C MET A 1 -6.86 -73.42 -23.96
N ALA A 2 -5.88 -73.74 -23.11
CA ALA A 2 -4.82 -72.85 -22.67
C ALA A 2 -3.66 -72.80 -23.67
N THR A 3 -3.00 -71.64 -23.75
CA THR A 3 -1.54 -71.35 -23.78
C THR A 3 -1.41 -69.86 -24.14
N ALA A 4 -1.18 -68.92 -23.21
CA ALA A 4 0.05 -68.62 -22.46
C ALA A 4 1.23 -68.17 -23.34
N ASN A 5 1.93 -67.13 -22.83
CA ASN A 5 3.24 -66.58 -23.20
C ASN A 5 3.24 -65.36 -24.15
N ILE A 6 3.97 -64.27 -23.90
CA ILE A 6 5.01 -63.93 -22.91
C ILE A 6 5.07 -62.39 -22.85
N ASP A 7 5.45 -61.90 -21.68
CA ASP A 7 5.70 -60.51 -21.33
C ASP A 7 6.60 -59.76 -22.31
N GLN A 8 6.24 -58.52 -22.60
CA GLN A 8 7.25 -57.49 -22.75
C GLN A 8 6.71 -56.18 -22.17
N GLU A 9 7.05 -55.95 -20.91
CA GLU A 9 7.02 -54.62 -20.33
C GLU A 9 7.96 -53.71 -21.13
N MET A 10 7.48 -52.52 -21.52
CA MET A 10 8.31 -51.33 -21.52
C MET A 10 7.44 -50.11 -21.21
N GLU A 11 7.77 -49.52 -20.06
CA GLU A 11 7.33 -48.26 -19.47
C GLU A 11 7.17 -47.09 -20.47
N PRO A 12 6.31 -46.11 -20.14
CA PRO A 12 6.04 -44.94 -20.97
C PRO A 12 7.29 -44.11 -21.21
N ALA A 13 7.61 -43.86 -22.47
CA ALA A 13 8.63 -42.90 -22.86
C ALA A 13 8.25 -41.51 -22.33
N LEU A 14 8.93 -41.12 -21.25
CA LEU A 14 8.96 -39.75 -20.75
C LEU A 14 9.38 -38.83 -21.90
N ASN A 15 8.46 -37.95 -22.27
CA ASN A 15 8.66 -36.91 -23.27
C ASN A 15 9.78 -35.96 -22.81
N GLN A 16 10.95 -36.06 -23.45
CA GLN A 16 12.17 -35.31 -23.17
C GLN A 16 12.12 -33.86 -23.66
N ASN A 17 11.09 -33.09 -23.27
CA ASN A 17 10.87 -31.73 -23.75
C ASN A 17 10.74 -30.70 -22.60
N GLU A 18 11.68 -30.74 -21.65
CA GLU A 18 11.85 -29.68 -20.62
C GLU A 18 13.13 -28.86 -20.82
N GLU A 19 13.66 -28.76 -22.04
CA GLU A 19 14.84 -27.96 -22.36
C GLU A 19 14.48 -26.73 -23.22
N LEU A 20 13.54 -25.89 -22.77
CA LEU A 20 13.34 -24.56 -23.38
C LEU A 20 12.97 -23.42 -22.43
N LEU A 21 13.01 -23.60 -21.10
CA LEU A 21 12.98 -22.46 -20.17
C LEU A 21 13.99 -22.72 -19.06
N GLY A 22 15.24 -22.36 -19.33
CA GLY A 22 16.41 -22.53 -18.45
C GLY A 22 16.29 -21.84 -17.09
N ILE A 23 15.48 -22.41 -16.20
CA ILE A 23 15.38 -22.05 -14.79
C ILE A 23 15.87 -23.25 -13.97
N THR A 24 17.16 -23.56 -14.07
CA THR A 24 17.80 -24.39 -13.05
C THR A 24 17.86 -23.61 -11.74
N PRO A 25 17.55 -24.18 -10.56
CA PRO A 25 17.77 -23.51 -9.29
C PRO A 25 19.29 -23.40 -9.06
N SER A 26 19.84 -22.22 -9.33
CA SER A 26 21.24 -21.91 -9.05
C SER A 26 21.50 -22.06 -7.54
N ARG A 27 22.40 -22.98 -7.17
CA ARG A 27 22.95 -23.09 -5.81
C ARG A 27 23.51 -21.73 -5.43
N ARG A 28 22.93 -21.08 -4.43
CA ARG A 28 23.43 -19.80 -3.92
C ARG A 28 24.84 -20.02 -3.36
N SER A 29 25.84 -19.44 -4.02
CA SER A 29 27.21 -19.45 -3.50
C SER A 29 27.23 -18.79 -2.10
N PRO A 30 27.85 -19.46 -1.11
CA PRO A 30 28.08 -18.86 0.19
C PRO A 30 29.28 -17.93 0.07
N HIS A 31 29.10 -16.66 0.48
CA HIS A 31 30.13 -15.61 0.62
C HIS A 31 30.44 -14.73 -0.61
N GLY A 32 30.02 -13.46 -0.52
CA GLY A 32 31.04 -12.40 -0.45
C GLY A 32 31.06 -11.28 -1.51
N GLY A 33 30.10 -11.19 -2.43
CA GLY A 33 30.00 -9.99 -3.28
C GLY A 33 29.56 -8.78 -2.44
N VAL A 34 30.26 -7.63 -2.56
CA VAL A 34 29.80 -6.38 -1.94
C VAL A 34 28.44 -6.04 -2.56
N SER A 35 27.35 -6.37 -1.87
CA SER A 35 26.01 -5.97 -2.27
C SER A 35 26.04 -4.46 -2.48
N ARG A 36 25.48 -3.98 -3.60
CA ARG A 36 25.29 -2.54 -3.83
C ARG A 36 24.75 -1.90 -2.56
N LYS A 37 25.38 -0.80 -2.12
CA LYS A 37 24.91 -0.01 -0.99
C LYS A 37 23.46 0.37 -1.24
N ARG A 38 22.56 -0.01 -0.34
CA ARG A 38 21.14 0.34 -0.45
C ARG A 38 21.00 1.86 -0.40
N LYS A 39 20.29 2.44 -1.37
CA LYS A 39 19.89 3.85 -1.30
C LYS A 39 18.80 3.97 -0.24
N ALA A 40 19.00 4.84 0.74
CA ALA A 40 17.98 5.13 1.73
C ALA A 40 17.00 6.15 1.15
N ASP A 41 15.77 5.71 0.86
CA ASP A 41 14.68 6.61 0.57
C ASP A 41 13.95 6.96 1.88
N ARG A 42 14.07 8.22 2.30
CA ARG A 42 13.46 8.70 3.55
C ARG A 42 11.95 8.83 3.43
N SER A 43 11.41 8.98 2.22
CA SER A 43 9.98 9.18 1.99
C SER A 43 9.18 7.90 2.25
N SER A 44 9.75 6.73 1.90
CA SER A 44 9.18 5.42 2.19
C SER A 44 9.32 4.96 3.65
N TRP A 45 10.00 5.72 4.51
CA TRP A 45 10.05 5.38 5.94
C TRP A 45 8.66 5.44 6.56
N LYS A 46 8.33 4.43 7.37
CA LYS A 46 7.03 4.34 8.06
C LYS A 46 6.68 5.61 8.83
N GLN A 47 7.66 6.33 9.38
CA GLN A 47 7.43 7.60 10.08
C GLN A 47 7.09 8.73 9.13
N SER A 48 7.80 8.85 8.01
CA SER A 48 7.58 9.88 6.98
C SER A 48 6.21 9.70 6.33
N VAL A 49 5.87 8.47 5.92
CA VAL A 49 4.55 8.15 5.34
C VAL A 49 3.43 8.52 6.32
N ARG A 50 3.54 8.12 7.59
CA ARG A 50 2.54 8.47 8.62
C ARG A 50 2.45 9.99 8.85
N LYS A 51 3.58 10.70 8.85
CA LYS A 51 3.61 12.16 8.99
C LYS A 51 2.84 12.80 7.84
N ILE A 52 3.16 12.44 6.60
CA ILE A 52 2.50 12.97 5.38
C ILE A 52 1.00 12.66 5.39
N GLN A 53 0.60 11.42 5.70
CA GLN A 53 -0.82 11.05 5.76
C GLN A 53 -1.57 11.82 6.83
N ARG A 54 -0.98 11.99 8.02
CA ARG A 54 -1.58 12.76 9.11
C ARG A 54 -1.72 14.24 8.76
N GLN A 55 -0.66 14.84 8.19
CA GLN A 55 -0.65 16.24 7.78
C GLN A 55 -1.65 16.54 6.65
N SER A 56 -1.86 15.56 5.76
CA SER A 56 -2.84 15.64 4.67
C SER A 56 -4.27 15.26 5.09
N GLY A 57 -4.51 15.01 6.37
CA GLY A 57 -5.84 14.64 6.88
C GLY A 57 -6.35 13.27 6.39
N LYS A 58 -5.49 12.42 5.81
CA LYS A 58 -5.86 11.08 5.33
C LYS A 58 -5.90 10.07 6.46
N ALA A 59 -6.56 8.94 6.21
CA ALA A 59 -6.50 7.80 7.12
C ALA A 59 -5.07 7.22 7.17
N TYR A 60 -4.60 6.84 8.35
CA TYR A 60 -3.25 6.31 8.53
C TYR A 60 -3.20 5.28 9.66
N LYS A 61 -2.20 4.40 9.62
CA LYS A 61 -1.95 3.42 10.69
C LYS A 61 -1.02 4.02 11.74
N ASN A 62 -1.39 3.95 13.02
CA ASN A 62 -0.54 4.44 14.11
C ASN A 62 0.60 3.46 14.44
N THR A 63 1.47 3.80 15.40
CA THR A 63 2.58 2.92 15.82
C THR A 63 2.11 1.62 16.48
N LYS A 64 0.95 1.65 17.14
CA LYS A 64 0.29 0.49 17.76
C LYS A 64 -0.39 -0.42 16.74
N GLY A 65 -0.53 0.05 15.50
CA GLY A 65 -1.18 -0.66 14.41
C GLY A 65 -2.68 -0.38 14.25
N GLU A 66 -3.23 0.58 14.99
CA GLU A 66 -4.62 0.99 14.89
C GLU A 66 -4.83 1.91 13.68
N GLN A 67 -5.98 1.76 13.02
CA GLN A 67 -6.35 2.57 11.86
C GLN A 67 -6.99 3.88 12.34
N MET A 68 -6.33 5.00 12.06
CA MET A 68 -6.87 6.33 12.30
C MET A 68 -7.76 6.74 11.12
N PRO A 69 -8.96 7.30 11.37
CA PRO A 69 -9.87 7.72 10.31
C PRO A 69 -9.34 8.96 9.57
N LYS A 70 -9.82 9.15 8.34
CA LYS A 70 -9.62 10.41 7.61
C LYS A 70 -10.31 11.56 8.33
N ARG A 71 -9.76 12.76 8.21
CA ARG A 71 -10.39 13.99 8.66
C ARG A 71 -11.64 14.25 7.83
N SER A 72 -12.65 14.81 8.48
CA SER A 72 -13.92 15.21 7.86
C SER A 72 -14.39 16.50 8.50
N ILE A 73 -15.28 17.21 7.81
CA ILE A 73 -15.95 18.39 8.36
C ILE A 73 -16.93 17.91 9.42
N VAL A 74 -16.69 18.32 10.66
CA VAL A 74 -17.60 18.02 11.78
C VAL A 74 -18.39 19.29 12.08
N ALA A 75 -19.69 19.27 11.79
CA ALA A 75 -20.60 20.35 12.16
C ALA A 75 -20.95 20.25 13.66
N LEU A 76 -20.01 20.71 14.50
CA LEU A 76 -20.15 20.60 15.96
C LEU A 76 -21.25 21.52 16.53
N LYS A 77 -21.64 22.56 15.78
CA LYS A 77 -22.70 23.50 16.15
C LYS A 77 -23.78 23.50 15.09
N SER A 78 -25.05 23.53 15.51
CA SER A 78 -26.16 23.78 14.60
C SER A 78 -26.10 25.24 14.14
N CYS A 79 -25.54 25.45 12.95
CA CYS A 79 -25.33 26.79 12.38
C CYS A 79 -26.64 27.49 11.96
N ARG A 80 -27.82 26.87 12.13
CA ARG A 80 -29.11 27.44 11.74
C ARG A 80 -29.39 28.80 12.40
N ASN A 81 -29.05 28.95 13.69
CA ASN A 81 -29.25 30.18 14.47
C ASN A 81 -27.92 30.73 15.03
N CYS A 82 -26.84 30.67 14.24
CA CYS A 82 -25.52 31.11 14.70
C CYS A 82 -25.41 32.64 14.79
N LYS A 83 -24.92 33.17 15.92
CA LYS A 83 -24.60 34.62 16.10
C LYS A 83 -23.71 35.17 14.97
N PHE A 84 -22.79 34.35 14.48
CA PHE A 84 -21.82 34.73 13.44
C PHE A 84 -22.35 34.50 12.01
N LYS A 85 -23.61 34.07 11.85
CA LYS A 85 -24.25 33.79 10.55
C LYS A 85 -23.39 32.90 9.64
N CYS A 86 -22.70 31.91 10.20
CA CYS A 86 -21.71 31.10 9.48
C CYS A 86 -22.27 30.43 8.21
N SER A 87 -23.52 29.96 8.23
CA SER A 87 -24.17 29.32 7.07
C SER A 87 -24.66 30.31 6.01
N THR A 88 -24.80 31.59 6.37
CA THR A 88 -25.18 32.66 5.43
C THR A 88 -23.93 33.26 4.78
N ASN A 89 -22.85 33.41 5.54
CA ASN A 89 -21.61 34.00 5.07
C ASN A 89 -20.71 33.01 4.31
N ILE A 90 -20.81 31.72 4.62
CA ILE A 90 -20.01 30.66 4.00
C ILE A 90 -20.97 29.52 3.65
N SER A 91 -21.09 29.26 2.36
CA SER A 91 -21.84 28.12 1.84
C SER A 91 -21.18 26.80 2.20
N GLU A 92 -21.93 25.70 2.13
CA GLU A 92 -21.37 24.37 2.39
C GLU A 92 -20.26 24.00 1.39
N ILE A 93 -20.38 24.49 0.14
CA ILE A 93 -19.38 24.27 -0.91
C ILE A 93 -18.08 25.01 -0.56
N GLU A 94 -18.17 26.28 -0.19
CA GLU A 94 -17.00 27.06 0.21
C GLU A 94 -16.34 26.46 1.46
N ARG A 95 -17.13 25.95 2.41
CA ARG A 95 -16.62 25.23 3.57
C ARG A 95 -15.83 23.99 3.17
N GLN A 96 -16.31 23.23 2.19
CA GLN A 96 -15.62 22.06 1.65
C GLN A 96 -14.31 22.46 0.96
N ILE A 97 -14.32 23.51 0.15
CA ILE A 97 -13.11 24.04 -0.51
C ILE A 97 -12.07 24.49 0.52
N ILE A 98 -12.48 25.25 1.53
CA ILE A 98 -11.60 25.69 2.62
C ILE A 98 -11.02 24.47 3.35
N PHE A 99 -11.85 23.47 3.64
CA PHE A 99 -11.42 22.25 4.30
C PHE A 99 -10.37 21.49 3.47
N ASP A 100 -10.63 21.27 2.18
CA ASP A 100 -9.71 20.55 1.30
C ASP A 100 -8.39 21.31 1.17
N ASN A 101 -8.45 22.61 0.92
CA ASN A 101 -7.27 23.47 0.82
C ASN A 101 -6.45 23.45 2.12
N PHE A 102 -7.09 23.58 3.29
CA PHE A 102 -6.39 23.55 4.57
C PHE A 102 -5.59 22.25 4.77
N TRP A 103 -6.15 21.10 4.40
CA TRP A 103 -5.46 19.82 4.54
C TRP A 103 -4.42 19.55 3.44
N THR A 104 -4.31 20.38 2.40
CA THR A 104 -3.16 20.32 1.48
C THR A 104 -1.88 20.93 2.06
N LEU A 105 -2.00 21.81 3.06
CA LEU A 105 -0.87 22.54 3.64
C LEU A 105 -0.01 21.64 4.52
N ASP A 106 1.26 22.00 4.74
CA ASP A 106 2.12 21.39 5.76
C ASP A 106 1.88 22.02 7.14
N ASP A 107 2.42 21.42 8.21
CA ASP A 107 2.23 21.95 9.58
C ASP A 107 2.70 23.41 9.73
N ASP A 108 3.74 23.82 9.00
CA ASP A 108 4.20 25.22 9.03
C ASP A 108 3.27 26.16 8.24
N GLY A 109 2.60 25.66 7.21
CA GLY A 109 1.59 26.42 6.46
C GLY A 109 0.25 26.54 7.18
N LYS A 110 0.03 25.74 8.24
CA LYS A 110 -1.19 25.76 9.07
C LYS A 110 -1.08 26.65 10.32
N LYS A 111 0.09 27.23 10.59
CA LYS A 111 0.33 28.08 11.76
C LYS A 111 -0.29 29.46 11.64
#